data_AF-A0A6J4E4V7-F1
#
_entry.id   AF-A0A6J4E4V7-F1
#
_cell.length_a   1.000
_cell.length_b   1.000
_cell.length_c   1.000
_cell.angle_alpha   90.00
_cell.angle_beta   90.00
_cell.angle_gamma   90.00
#
_symmetry.space_group_name_H-M   'P 1'
#
loop_
_entity.id
_entity.type
_entity.pdbx_description
1 polymer ?
#
loop_
_entity_poly.entity_id
_entity_poly.type
_entity_poly.pdbx_seq_one_letter_code
_entity_poly.pdbx_strand_id
1 'polypeptide(L)'
;MHPIDDPFGGPPAGGGSGGNGNNDRTMIMPRPGGRAPDPAAPRYDAPTPPPAGPAPTGPMLTARGQGLNPLEAAAGPMLALLTRLRNTIAHPMPASLRAQLLGYLRQFEEKARAAGIAQDEVMLSRYVLCTALDEAVLSTPWGSGSDWSKQSLLITLHNEAWGGEKVFQLLDHCLQNPRQRLNLLELLYLCISLGFEGRYRVMNDGRSQLEALRERVAATIRSTHGEIERELSPHWRGLVVARDRLRQFLPPWVAVAIGAALLLALLFGMRLKLAAEAEPVFKNLHALGDVPVQTIDRPPQQPKIVERPRLAGFLADEIRQQKVAVEDAVDRSVVTIRGDQLFASGSATIADDFQPLLLRIAEAIRKVKGNVLVTGHSDNRPIATLRYPSNWKLSQDRAQQVMDVLAAKSGQPERFRAEGRSDTEPVASNDTADGRSRNRRVEITVFAEGVE
;
A
#
# COMPACT_ATOMS: atom_id res chain seq x y z
N MET A 1 62.44 -23.75 -63.03
CA MET A 1 63.62 -24.25 -62.28
C MET A 1 63.25 -24.25 -60.81
N HIS A 2 63.25 -25.43 -60.18
CA HIS A 2 62.97 -25.73 -58.74
C HIS A 2 63.90 -24.98 -57.75
N PRO A 3 63.75 -25.11 -56.40
CA PRO A 3 62.64 -25.54 -55.50
C PRO A 3 62.43 -24.59 -54.26
N ILE A 4 61.27 -24.56 -53.57
CA ILE A 4 60.80 -25.25 -52.33
C ILE A 4 61.69 -25.06 -51.07
N ASP A 5 61.10 -24.45 -50.02
CA ASP A 5 61.36 -24.77 -48.61
C ASP A 5 60.03 -24.88 -47.84
N ASP A 6 59.84 -26.03 -47.21
CA ASP A 6 58.65 -26.49 -46.48
C ASP A 6 58.99 -26.50 -44.97
N PRO A 7 58.34 -25.67 -44.12
CA PRO A 7 58.74 -25.53 -42.72
C PRO A 7 58.06 -26.51 -41.74
N PHE A 8 57.31 -27.53 -42.20
CA PHE A 8 56.57 -28.40 -41.28
C PHE A 8 56.79 -29.90 -41.53
N GLY A 9 58.02 -30.36 -41.30
CA GLY A 9 58.33 -31.78 -41.12
C GLY A 9 57.86 -32.32 -39.77
N GLY A 10 56.98 -33.33 -39.78
CA GLY A 10 56.61 -34.12 -38.59
C GLY A 10 57.37 -35.46 -38.50
N PRO A 11 57.29 -36.17 -37.36
CA PRO A 11 57.53 -37.61 -37.30
C PRO A 11 56.36 -38.41 -36.63
N PRO A 12 56.38 -39.77 -36.67
CA PRO A 12 55.20 -40.57 -36.98
C PRO A 12 54.70 -41.57 -35.89
N ALA A 13 53.50 -42.10 -36.16
CA ALA A 13 52.98 -43.48 -35.99
C ALA A 13 53.06 -44.29 -34.67
N GLY A 14 51.90 -44.87 -34.31
CA GLY A 14 51.67 -46.06 -33.47
C GLY A 14 50.19 -46.10 -33.03
N GLY A 15 49.37 -47.15 -33.10
CA GLY A 15 49.55 -48.59 -33.26
C GLY A 15 48.87 -49.32 -32.09
N GLY A 16 47.75 -50.03 -32.31
CA GLY A 16 47.08 -50.96 -31.36
C GLY A 16 45.59 -50.62 -31.10
N SER A 17 44.59 -51.36 -31.56
CA SER A 17 44.16 -52.75 -31.27
C SER A 17 43.28 -52.92 -30.01
N GLY A 18 41.99 -53.21 -30.25
CA GLY A 18 41.22 -54.26 -29.57
C GLY A 18 40.67 -54.02 -28.16
N GLY A 19 39.35 -54.14 -27.99
CA GLY A 19 38.76 -54.30 -26.65
C GLY A 19 37.24 -54.14 -26.58
N ASN A 20 36.51 -55.17 -27.00
CA ASN A 20 35.05 -55.31 -26.83
C ASN A 20 34.71 -55.50 -25.34
N GLY A 21 33.73 -54.77 -24.80
CA GLY A 21 33.41 -54.80 -23.36
C GLY A 21 32.04 -54.21 -23.04
N ASN A 22 31.01 -54.98 -23.37
CA ASN A 22 29.61 -54.79 -22.98
C ASN A 22 29.47 -54.61 -21.45
N ASN A 23 28.85 -53.52 -21.00
CA ASN A 23 28.31 -53.42 -19.63
C ASN A 23 27.18 -52.38 -19.56
N ASP A 24 26.01 -52.84 -19.96
CA ASP A 24 24.72 -52.23 -19.68
C ASP A 24 24.45 -52.30 -18.16
N ARG A 25 24.52 -51.17 -17.47
CA ARG A 25 24.08 -51.05 -16.06
C ARG A 25 23.01 -49.98 -15.98
N THR A 26 21.76 -50.43 -16.05
CA THR A 26 20.56 -49.66 -15.74
C THR A 26 20.62 -49.17 -14.28
N MET A 27 20.89 -47.88 -14.10
CA MET A 27 20.80 -47.23 -12.78
C MET A 27 19.36 -46.78 -12.53
N ILE A 28 18.67 -47.47 -11.62
CA ILE A 28 17.32 -47.12 -11.17
C ILE A 28 17.44 -45.98 -10.15
N MET A 29 16.96 -44.79 -10.52
CA MET A 29 16.77 -43.65 -9.60
C MET A 29 15.45 -43.83 -8.83
N PRO A 30 15.43 -43.82 -7.48
CA PRO A 30 14.19 -43.76 -6.72
C PRO A 30 13.63 -42.33 -6.76
N ARG A 31 12.36 -42.17 -7.17
CA ARG A 31 11.61 -40.91 -7.07
C ARG A 31 11.12 -40.71 -5.62
N PRO A 32 11.53 -39.66 -4.91
CA PRO A 32 10.89 -39.31 -3.65
C PRO A 32 9.62 -38.48 -3.94
N GLY A 33 8.46 -38.95 -3.44
CA GLY A 33 7.22 -38.17 -3.46
C GLY A 33 6.14 -38.68 -4.42
N GLY A 34 5.72 -39.94 -4.27
CA GLY A 34 4.47 -40.45 -4.86
C GLY A 34 3.46 -40.72 -3.77
N ARG A 35 2.63 -39.73 -3.42
CA ARG A 35 1.43 -39.94 -2.59
C ARG A 35 0.38 -40.62 -3.47
N ALA A 36 -0.10 -41.79 -3.07
CA ALA A 36 -1.16 -42.50 -3.79
C ALA A 36 -2.43 -41.62 -3.87
N PRO A 37 -3.15 -41.61 -5.01
CA PRO A 37 -4.39 -40.87 -5.13
C PRO A 37 -5.51 -41.54 -4.31
N ASP A 38 -6.22 -40.72 -3.54
CA ASP A 38 -7.34 -41.11 -2.67
C ASP A 38 -8.54 -41.59 -3.52
N PRO A 39 -9.10 -42.80 -3.32
CA PRO A 39 -10.17 -43.34 -4.16
C PRO A 39 -11.55 -42.68 -3.94
N ALA A 40 -11.65 -41.64 -3.12
CA ALA A 40 -12.90 -40.96 -2.76
C ALA A 40 -13.03 -39.50 -3.27
N ALA A 41 -12.22 -39.07 -4.25
CA ALA A 41 -12.40 -37.76 -4.89
C ALA A 41 -13.51 -37.81 -5.97
N PRO A 42 -14.47 -36.87 -6.00
CA PRO A 42 -15.50 -36.83 -7.03
C PRO A 42 -14.84 -36.60 -8.40
N ARG A 43 -15.13 -37.50 -9.35
CA ARG A 43 -14.69 -37.37 -10.75
C ARG A 43 -15.37 -36.14 -11.36
N TYR A 44 -14.58 -35.11 -11.67
CA TYR A 44 -15.01 -34.08 -12.61
C TYR A 44 -14.98 -34.70 -14.01
N ASP A 45 -16.15 -34.82 -14.63
CA ASP A 45 -16.25 -35.17 -16.04
C ASP A 45 -15.56 -34.08 -16.87
N ALA A 46 -14.48 -34.43 -17.55
CA ALA A 46 -13.82 -33.54 -18.48
C ALA A 46 -14.77 -33.24 -19.64
N PRO A 47 -14.99 -31.97 -20.04
CA PRO A 47 -15.81 -31.67 -21.19
C PRO A 47 -15.15 -32.26 -22.45
N THR A 48 -15.97 -32.91 -23.27
CA THR A 48 -15.61 -33.53 -24.54
C THR A 48 -14.87 -32.54 -25.44
N PRO A 49 -13.73 -32.92 -26.05
CA PRO A 49 -13.06 -32.03 -27.00
C PRO A 49 -13.98 -31.81 -28.22
N PRO A 50 -14.13 -30.55 -28.70
CA PRO A 50 -14.89 -30.29 -29.91
C PRO A 50 -14.23 -30.99 -31.12
N PRO A 51 -15.02 -31.34 -32.16
CA PRO A 51 -14.50 -32.05 -33.32
C PRO A 51 -13.38 -31.25 -34.00
N ALA A 52 -12.33 -31.96 -34.42
CA ALA A 52 -11.17 -31.39 -35.11
C ALA A 52 -11.60 -30.63 -36.37
N GLY A 53 -11.46 -29.30 -36.34
CA GLY A 53 -11.59 -28.48 -37.53
C GLY A 53 -10.50 -28.81 -38.56
N PRO A 54 -10.72 -28.48 -39.84
CA PRO A 54 -9.74 -28.73 -40.89
C PRO A 54 -8.40 -28.04 -40.57
N ALA A 55 -7.30 -28.73 -40.85
CA ALA A 55 -5.95 -28.27 -40.58
C ALA A 55 -5.71 -26.88 -41.21
N PRO A 56 -5.14 -25.91 -40.47
CA PRO A 56 -4.90 -24.59 -41.03
C PRO A 56 -3.79 -24.69 -42.10
N THR A 57 -4.19 -24.65 -43.38
CA THR A 57 -3.33 -24.28 -44.51
C THR A 57 -3.04 -22.78 -44.44
N GLY A 58 -2.25 -22.37 -43.44
CA GLY A 58 -1.70 -21.03 -43.33
C GLY A 58 -0.38 -20.89 -44.10
N PRO A 59 -0.01 -19.68 -44.56
CA PRO A 59 1.26 -19.45 -45.24
C PRO A 59 2.46 -19.82 -44.35
N MET A 60 3.51 -20.33 -45.01
CA MET A 60 4.84 -20.61 -44.44
C MET A 60 5.25 -19.53 -43.45
N LEU A 61 5.70 -19.93 -42.26
CA LEU A 61 6.34 -19.07 -41.25
C LEU A 61 7.39 -18.17 -41.93
N THR A 62 7.00 -16.93 -42.25
CA THR A 62 7.93 -15.86 -42.54
C THR A 62 8.45 -15.42 -41.19
N ALA A 63 9.57 -16.02 -40.77
CA ALA A 63 10.34 -15.50 -39.66
C ALA A 63 10.80 -14.09 -40.03
N ARG A 64 9.98 -13.07 -39.75
CA ARG A 64 10.39 -11.67 -39.69
C ARG A 64 11.16 -11.48 -38.38
N GLY A 65 12.30 -12.15 -38.26
CA GLY A 65 13.31 -11.71 -37.31
C GLY A 65 13.85 -10.39 -37.85
N GLN A 66 13.46 -9.27 -37.23
CA GLN A 66 14.30 -8.08 -37.29
C GLN A 66 15.59 -8.50 -36.59
N GLY A 67 16.60 -8.92 -37.35
CA GLY A 67 17.94 -9.14 -36.80
C GLY A 67 18.36 -7.86 -36.08
N LEU A 68 19.05 -8.00 -34.94
CA LEU A 68 19.54 -6.85 -34.17
C LEU A 68 20.56 -6.05 -35.00
N ASN A 69 21.13 -6.70 -36.02
CA ASN A 69 22.08 -6.13 -36.96
C ASN A 69 21.56 -6.20 -38.42
N PRO A 70 21.80 -5.15 -39.23
CA PRO A 70 21.36 -5.05 -40.63
C PRO A 70 21.82 -6.19 -41.54
N LEU A 71 23.01 -6.75 -41.32
CA LEU A 71 23.50 -7.91 -42.08
C LEU A 71 22.72 -9.18 -41.75
N GLU A 72 22.41 -9.41 -40.47
CA GLU A 72 21.59 -10.55 -40.04
C GLU A 72 20.17 -10.44 -40.60
N ALA A 73 19.57 -9.25 -40.50
CA ALA A 73 18.23 -8.99 -41.02
C ALA A 73 18.16 -9.20 -42.54
N ALA A 74 19.19 -8.81 -43.28
CA ALA A 74 19.30 -9.07 -44.71
C ALA A 74 19.52 -10.57 -45.00
N ALA A 75 20.30 -11.28 -44.19
CA ALA A 75 20.66 -12.68 -44.37
C ALA A 75 19.62 -13.68 -43.86
N GLY A 76 18.59 -13.22 -43.14
CA GLY A 76 17.58 -14.05 -42.46
C GLY A 76 17.04 -15.23 -43.28
N PRO A 77 16.59 -15.05 -44.54
CA PRO A 77 16.13 -16.16 -45.38
C PRO A 77 17.19 -17.25 -45.61
N MET A 78 18.45 -16.86 -45.80
CA MET A 78 19.56 -17.80 -46.05
C MET A 78 19.98 -18.52 -44.76
N LEU A 79 20.01 -17.83 -43.62
CA LEU A 79 20.28 -18.44 -42.32
C LEU A 79 19.22 -19.48 -41.96
N ALA A 80 17.94 -19.19 -42.24
CA ALA A 80 16.85 -20.14 -42.06
C ALA A 80 16.96 -21.34 -43.02
N LEU A 81 17.44 -21.14 -44.24
CA LEU A 81 17.68 -22.23 -45.19
C LEU A 81 18.88 -23.09 -44.80
N LEU A 82 19.92 -22.51 -44.21
CA LEU A 82 21.14 -23.23 -43.83
C LEU A 82 20.83 -24.40 -42.87
N THR A 83 19.93 -24.20 -41.91
CA THR A 83 19.50 -25.26 -40.98
C THR A 83 18.63 -26.33 -41.66
N ARG A 84 17.80 -25.93 -42.63
CA ARG A 84 16.93 -26.86 -43.37
C ARG A 84 17.74 -27.71 -44.36
N LEU A 85 18.66 -27.09 -45.09
CA LEU A 85 19.48 -27.74 -46.12
C LEU A 85 20.32 -28.87 -45.53
N ARG A 86 20.97 -28.62 -44.40
CA ARG A 86 21.80 -29.62 -43.71
C ARG A 86 21.02 -30.88 -43.32
N ASN A 87 19.72 -30.74 -43.05
CA ASN A 87 18.83 -31.84 -42.67
C ASN A 87 18.04 -32.44 -43.85
N THR A 88 18.29 -31.97 -45.08
CA THR A 88 17.58 -32.45 -46.27
C THR A 88 18.27 -33.68 -46.84
N ILE A 89 17.59 -34.84 -46.76
CA ILE A 89 18.16 -36.14 -47.16
C ILE A 89 18.20 -36.29 -48.70
N ALA A 90 17.25 -35.70 -49.41
CA ALA A 90 17.20 -35.70 -50.87
C ALA A 90 16.56 -34.40 -51.39
N HIS A 91 17.08 -33.88 -52.50
CA HIS A 91 16.50 -32.72 -53.18
C HIS A 91 16.26 -33.05 -54.66
N PRO A 92 15.02 -32.94 -55.18
CA PRO A 92 14.69 -33.41 -56.52
C PRO A 92 15.33 -32.58 -57.64
N MET A 93 15.64 -31.29 -57.38
CA MET A 93 16.22 -30.39 -58.39
C MET A 93 17.31 -29.48 -57.80
N PRO A 94 18.56 -29.95 -57.65
CA PRO A 94 19.65 -29.13 -57.11
C PRO A 94 19.91 -27.84 -57.90
N ALA A 95 19.75 -27.87 -59.22
CA ALA A 95 19.96 -26.69 -60.08
C ALA A 95 18.97 -25.54 -59.81
N SER A 96 17.70 -25.84 -59.54
CA SER A 96 16.69 -24.82 -59.24
C SER A 96 16.92 -24.22 -57.85
N LEU A 97 17.30 -25.03 -56.87
CA LEU A 97 17.73 -24.56 -55.55
C LEU A 97 18.91 -23.58 -55.66
N ARG A 98 19.93 -23.92 -56.46
CA ARG A 98 21.07 -23.02 -56.70
C ARG A 98 20.61 -21.67 -57.27
N ALA A 99 19.76 -21.68 -58.29
CA ALA A 99 19.21 -20.46 -58.88
C ALA A 99 18.42 -19.63 -57.85
N GLN A 100 17.69 -20.29 -56.94
CA GLN A 100 16.99 -19.64 -55.85
C GLN A 100 17.95 -19.01 -54.83
N LEU A 101 19.01 -19.71 -54.43
CA LEU A 101 20.03 -19.17 -53.51
C LEU A 101 20.78 -17.98 -54.11
N LEU A 102 21.09 -18.00 -55.41
CA LEU A 102 21.64 -16.84 -56.12
C LEU A 102 20.66 -15.65 -56.13
N GLY A 103 19.36 -15.92 -56.24
CA GLY A 103 18.31 -14.92 -56.06
C GLY A 103 18.33 -14.29 -54.66
N TYR A 104 18.44 -15.11 -53.60
CA TYR A 104 18.52 -14.63 -52.23
C TYR A 104 19.81 -13.85 -51.94
N LEU A 105 20.94 -14.24 -52.50
CA LEU A 105 22.20 -13.50 -52.38
C LEU A 105 22.11 -12.10 -53.01
N ARG A 106 21.46 -11.97 -54.17
CA ARG A 106 21.20 -10.65 -54.77
C ARG A 106 20.31 -9.78 -53.88
N GLN A 107 19.22 -10.35 -53.35
CA GLN A 107 18.34 -9.62 -52.42
C GLN A 107 19.06 -9.22 -51.14
N PHE A 108 19.98 -10.05 -50.66
CA PHE A 108 20.83 -9.72 -49.51
C PHE A 108 21.73 -8.52 -49.80
N GLU A 109 22.42 -8.50 -50.94
CA GLU A 109 23.26 -7.36 -51.33
C GLU A 109 22.47 -6.06 -51.43
N GLU A 110 21.30 -6.10 -52.06
CA GLU A 110 20.41 -4.95 -52.20
C GLU A 110 19.95 -4.43 -50.82
N LYS A 111 19.51 -5.32 -49.92
CA LYS A 111 19.07 -4.96 -48.56
C LYS A 111 20.20 -4.43 -47.69
N ALA A 112 21.36 -5.07 -47.72
CA ALA A 112 22.52 -4.65 -46.93
C ALA A 112 23.03 -3.28 -47.37
N ARG A 113 23.08 -3.02 -48.69
CA ARG A 113 23.44 -1.71 -49.24
C ARG A 113 22.40 -0.63 -48.90
N ALA A 114 21.11 -0.97 -48.99
CA ALA A 114 20.03 -0.06 -48.60
C ALA A 114 20.05 0.28 -47.10
N ALA A 115 20.57 -0.62 -46.26
CA ALA A 115 20.80 -0.39 -44.84
C ALA A 115 22.07 0.41 -44.51
N GLY A 116 22.82 0.89 -45.52
CA GLY A 116 23.99 1.74 -45.34
C GLY A 116 25.30 1.00 -45.05
N ILE A 117 25.36 -0.32 -45.27
CA ILE A 117 26.58 -1.11 -45.04
C ILE A 117 27.61 -0.87 -46.15
N ALA A 118 28.87 -0.74 -45.75
CA ALA A 118 29.99 -0.53 -46.67
C ALA A 118 30.12 -1.68 -47.68
N GLN A 119 30.45 -1.35 -48.93
CA GLN A 119 30.51 -2.33 -50.04
C GLN A 119 31.45 -3.50 -49.74
N ASP A 120 32.61 -3.24 -49.11
CA ASP A 120 33.56 -4.28 -48.73
C ASP A 120 32.96 -5.25 -47.72
N GLU A 121 32.19 -4.75 -46.75
CA GLU A 121 31.55 -5.58 -45.73
C GLU A 121 30.39 -6.40 -46.32
N VAL A 122 29.64 -5.84 -47.28
CA VAL A 122 28.64 -6.61 -48.05
C VAL A 122 29.32 -7.74 -48.85
N MET A 123 30.45 -7.46 -49.50
CA MET A 123 31.20 -8.45 -50.29
C MET A 123 31.73 -9.59 -49.40
N LEU A 124 32.33 -9.26 -48.26
CA LEU A 124 32.81 -10.24 -47.29
C LEU A 124 31.66 -11.07 -46.69
N SER A 125 30.53 -10.44 -46.37
CA SER A 125 29.35 -11.13 -45.86
C SER A 125 28.77 -12.12 -46.88
N ARG A 126 28.71 -11.71 -48.15
CA ARG A 126 28.28 -12.57 -49.25
C ARG A 126 29.21 -13.78 -49.40
N TYR A 127 30.52 -13.57 -49.30
CA TYR A 127 31.51 -14.64 -49.33
C TYR A 127 31.27 -15.68 -48.22
N VAL A 128 31.05 -15.21 -46.99
CA VAL A 128 30.76 -16.07 -45.82
C VAL A 128 29.49 -16.88 -46.06
N LEU A 129 28.41 -16.23 -46.52
CA LEU A 129 27.13 -16.90 -46.80
C LEU A 129 27.24 -17.94 -47.91
N CYS A 130 27.95 -17.63 -49.00
CA CYS A 130 28.20 -18.60 -50.08
C CYS A 130 28.92 -19.82 -49.56
N THR A 131 29.99 -19.60 -48.79
CA THR A 131 30.82 -20.69 -48.23
C THR A 131 30.00 -21.57 -47.27
N ALA A 132 29.20 -20.96 -46.39
CA ALA A 132 28.40 -21.69 -45.41
C ALA A 132 27.25 -22.47 -46.05
N LEU A 133 26.59 -21.90 -47.06
CA LEU A 133 25.52 -22.58 -47.82
C LEU A 133 26.09 -23.72 -48.68
N ASP A 134 27.23 -23.50 -49.34
CA ASP A 134 27.91 -24.54 -50.12
C ASP A 134 28.33 -25.71 -49.23
N GLU A 135 28.89 -25.44 -48.05
CA GLU A 135 29.24 -26.49 -47.09
C GLU A 135 27.99 -27.25 -46.60
N ALA A 136 26.91 -26.54 -46.27
CA ALA A 136 25.66 -27.17 -45.86
C ALA A 136 25.13 -28.13 -46.94
N VAL A 137 25.15 -27.72 -48.21
CA VAL A 137 24.74 -28.59 -49.33
C VAL A 137 25.71 -29.76 -49.53
N LEU A 138 27.02 -29.50 -49.59
CA LEU A 138 28.05 -30.53 -49.81
C LEU A 138 28.16 -31.53 -48.66
N SER A 139 27.65 -31.19 -47.47
CA SER A 139 27.53 -32.11 -46.34
C SER A 139 26.37 -33.11 -46.47
N THR A 140 25.46 -32.92 -47.43
CA THR A 140 24.34 -33.84 -47.70
C THR A 140 24.70 -34.93 -48.72
N PRO A 141 24.03 -36.11 -48.68
CA PRO A 141 24.29 -37.19 -49.64
C PRO A 141 24.05 -36.80 -51.11
N TRP A 142 23.05 -35.95 -51.38
CA TRP A 142 22.72 -35.50 -52.73
C TRP A 142 23.61 -34.34 -53.21
N GLY A 143 24.13 -33.52 -52.29
CA GLY A 143 25.02 -32.42 -52.65
C GLY A 143 26.32 -32.91 -53.28
N SER A 144 26.96 -33.91 -52.67
CA SER A 144 28.17 -34.54 -53.22
C SER A 144 27.92 -35.33 -54.51
N GLY A 145 26.72 -35.87 -54.69
CA GLY A 145 26.32 -36.63 -55.88
C GLY A 145 25.84 -35.77 -57.05
N SER A 146 25.74 -34.44 -56.88
CA SER A 146 25.26 -33.51 -57.89
C SER A 146 26.41 -32.67 -58.48
N ASP A 147 26.13 -31.91 -59.55
CA ASP A 147 27.09 -30.96 -60.13
C ASP A 147 27.37 -29.72 -59.25
N TRP A 148 26.88 -29.69 -58.00
CA TRP A 148 27.09 -28.56 -57.08
C TRP A 148 28.57 -28.27 -56.82
N SER A 149 29.41 -29.30 -56.73
CA SER A 149 30.86 -29.13 -56.53
C SER A 149 31.56 -28.40 -57.68
N LYS A 150 31.03 -28.50 -58.91
CA LYS A 150 31.55 -27.82 -60.12
C LYS A 150 31.02 -26.40 -60.28
N GLN A 151 29.81 -26.14 -59.77
CA GLN A 151 29.09 -24.88 -59.94
C GLN A 151 28.59 -24.34 -58.59
N SER A 152 29.44 -24.36 -57.57
CA SER A 152 29.07 -23.89 -56.24
C SER A 152 28.75 -22.39 -56.25
N LEU A 153 28.09 -21.89 -55.21
CA LEU A 153 27.79 -20.47 -55.08
C LEU A 153 29.09 -19.64 -55.01
N LEU A 154 30.08 -20.14 -54.27
CA LEU A 154 31.39 -19.52 -54.13
C LEU A 154 32.16 -19.47 -55.45
N ILE A 155 32.15 -20.56 -56.23
CA ILE A 155 32.77 -20.58 -57.56
C ILE A 155 32.06 -19.57 -58.48
N THR A 156 30.72 -19.56 -58.46
CA THR A 156 29.92 -18.70 -59.35
C THR A 156 30.12 -17.21 -59.08
N LEU A 157 30.22 -16.80 -57.81
CA LEU A 157 30.22 -15.38 -57.42
C LEU A 157 31.59 -14.83 -57.04
N HIS A 158 32.51 -15.67 -56.60
CA HIS A 158 33.84 -15.29 -56.13
C HIS A 158 34.97 -16.01 -56.88
N ASN A 159 34.65 -16.89 -57.84
CA ASN A 159 35.64 -17.66 -58.61
C ASN A 159 36.62 -18.45 -57.71
N GLU A 160 36.13 -18.92 -56.56
CA GLU A 160 36.90 -19.68 -55.57
C GLU A 160 36.20 -21.00 -55.23
N ALA A 161 36.97 -22.09 -55.16
CA ALA A 161 36.44 -23.42 -54.86
C ALA A 161 36.51 -23.80 -53.37
N TRP A 162 37.33 -23.13 -52.57
CA TRP A 162 37.54 -23.48 -51.16
C TRP A 162 37.62 -22.23 -50.28
N GLY A 163 36.52 -21.92 -49.59
CA GLY A 163 36.42 -20.75 -48.71
C GLY A 163 36.56 -21.04 -47.21
N GLY A 164 36.56 -22.33 -46.83
CA GLY A 164 36.50 -22.74 -45.42
C GLY A 164 37.60 -22.16 -44.55
N GLU A 165 38.84 -22.04 -45.05
CA GLU A 165 39.94 -21.42 -44.30
C GLU A 165 39.86 -19.89 -44.28
N LYS A 166 39.56 -19.27 -45.43
CA LYS A 166 39.46 -17.81 -45.55
C LYS A 166 38.38 -17.22 -44.67
N VAL A 167 37.26 -17.93 -44.45
CA VAL A 167 36.22 -17.50 -43.51
C VAL A 167 36.77 -17.40 -42.08
N PHE A 168 37.63 -18.32 -41.66
CA PHE A 168 38.26 -18.24 -40.33
C PHE A 168 39.39 -17.21 -40.25
N GLN A 169 40.15 -16.99 -41.32
CA GLN A 169 41.09 -15.87 -41.40
C GLN A 169 40.35 -14.52 -41.28
N LEU A 170 39.19 -14.40 -41.93
CA LEU A 170 38.31 -13.23 -41.81
C LEU A 170 37.77 -13.08 -40.38
N LEU A 171 37.35 -14.19 -39.74
CA LEU A 171 36.92 -14.18 -38.34
C LEU A 171 38.04 -13.68 -37.41
N ASP A 172 39.27 -14.17 -37.58
CA ASP A 172 40.40 -13.74 -36.78
C ASP A 172 40.69 -12.24 -36.98
N HIS A 173 40.55 -11.72 -38.21
CA HIS A 173 40.66 -10.28 -38.47
C HIS A 173 39.54 -9.47 -37.81
N CYS A 174 38.30 -9.98 -37.81
CA CYS A 174 37.18 -9.34 -37.08
C CYS A 174 37.40 -9.35 -35.56
N LEU A 175 37.99 -10.41 -35.01
CA LEU A 175 38.32 -10.49 -33.57
C LEU A 175 39.42 -9.50 -33.15
N GLN A 176 40.31 -9.09 -34.05
CA GLN A 176 41.30 -8.04 -33.79
C GLN A 176 40.64 -6.65 -33.69
N ASN A 177 39.57 -6.40 -34.44
CA ASN A 177 38.86 -5.11 -34.50
C ASN A 177 37.34 -5.27 -34.33
N PRO A 178 36.85 -5.79 -33.18
CA PRO A 178 35.46 -6.22 -33.03
C PRO A 178 34.45 -5.07 -33.10
N ARG A 179 34.84 -3.85 -32.68
CA ARG A 179 33.97 -2.66 -32.76
C ARG A 179 33.71 -2.18 -34.18
N GLN A 180 34.69 -2.33 -35.07
CA GLN A 180 34.58 -1.84 -36.45
C GLN A 180 33.81 -2.80 -37.36
N ARG A 181 33.89 -4.10 -37.08
CA ARG A 181 33.28 -5.17 -37.89
C ARG A 181 32.29 -6.02 -37.07
N LEU A 182 31.59 -5.38 -36.13
CA LEU A 182 30.66 -6.07 -35.23
C LEU A 182 29.58 -6.80 -36.03
N ASN A 183 29.05 -6.14 -37.06
CA ASN A 183 27.97 -6.69 -37.86
C ASN A 183 28.38 -7.99 -38.57
N LEU A 184 29.56 -8.01 -39.18
CA LEU A 184 30.12 -9.19 -39.82
C LEU A 184 30.52 -10.29 -38.81
N LEU A 185 31.03 -9.90 -37.64
CA LEU A 185 31.39 -10.82 -36.57
C LEU A 185 30.19 -11.62 -36.05
N GLU A 186 29.04 -10.96 -35.91
CA GLU A 186 27.78 -11.61 -35.52
C GLU A 186 27.25 -12.56 -36.60
N LEU A 187 27.31 -12.15 -37.88
CA LEU A 187 26.93 -13.02 -38.99
C LEU A 187 27.78 -14.30 -39.01
N LEU A 188 29.10 -14.17 -38.82
CA LEU A 188 30.03 -15.29 -38.70
C LEU A 188 29.68 -16.18 -37.50
N TYR A 189 29.38 -15.58 -36.34
CA TYR A 189 28.94 -16.30 -35.15
C TYR A 189 27.65 -17.11 -35.40
N LEU A 190 26.68 -16.53 -36.10
CA LEU A 190 25.46 -17.23 -36.49
C LEU A 190 25.77 -18.39 -37.45
N CYS A 191 26.60 -18.19 -38.48
CA CYS A 191 26.99 -19.27 -39.38
C CYS A 191 27.62 -20.44 -38.62
N ILE A 192 28.57 -20.19 -37.71
CA ILE A 192 29.20 -21.22 -36.88
C ILE A 192 28.16 -21.90 -35.97
N SER A 193 27.30 -21.13 -35.33
CA SER A 193 26.26 -21.65 -34.42
C SER A 193 25.21 -22.49 -35.14
N LEU A 194 24.96 -22.23 -36.42
CA LEU A 194 24.06 -23.00 -37.28
C LEU A 194 24.75 -24.21 -37.95
N GLY A 195 26.04 -24.42 -37.66
CA GLY A 195 26.75 -25.64 -38.03
C GLY A 195 27.78 -25.51 -39.14
N PHE A 196 28.26 -24.31 -39.43
CA PHE A 196 29.43 -24.11 -40.29
C PHE A 196 30.71 -24.55 -39.55
N GLU A 197 31.45 -25.49 -40.15
CA GLU A 197 32.65 -26.11 -39.59
C GLU A 197 33.93 -25.71 -40.35
N GLY A 198 33.84 -25.50 -41.68
CA GLY A 198 34.97 -25.11 -42.53
C GLY A 198 36.21 -25.99 -42.33
N ARG A 199 37.37 -25.36 -42.07
CA ARG A 199 38.64 -26.08 -41.85
C ARG A 199 38.60 -27.06 -40.67
N TYR A 200 37.76 -26.81 -39.66
CA TYR A 200 37.70 -27.65 -38.46
C TYR A 200 37.03 -29.00 -38.69
N ARG A 201 36.32 -29.19 -39.81
CA ARG A 201 35.71 -30.48 -40.17
C ARG A 201 36.72 -31.60 -40.37
N VAL A 202 37.93 -31.26 -40.83
CA VAL A 202 39.00 -32.22 -41.17
C VAL A 202 40.15 -32.23 -40.15
N MET A 203 40.12 -31.34 -39.15
CA MET A 203 41.16 -31.24 -38.14
C MET A 203 40.94 -32.23 -36.99
N ASN A 204 42.04 -32.74 -36.43
CA ASN A 204 42.02 -33.49 -35.19
C ASN A 204 41.54 -32.59 -34.05
N ASP A 205 40.59 -33.07 -33.26
CA ASP A 205 39.91 -32.30 -32.20
C ASP A 205 39.23 -31.01 -32.70
N GLY A 206 38.91 -30.95 -34.00
CA GLY A 206 38.36 -29.75 -34.63
C GLY A 206 37.02 -29.29 -34.06
N ARG A 207 36.16 -30.21 -33.61
CA ARG A 207 34.87 -29.86 -32.98
C ARG A 207 35.07 -29.12 -31.65
N SER A 208 35.98 -29.59 -30.81
CA SER A 208 36.28 -28.96 -29.52
C SER A 208 36.91 -27.59 -29.73
N GLN A 209 37.81 -27.45 -30.70
CA GLN A 209 38.40 -26.17 -31.09
C GLN A 209 37.37 -25.19 -31.64
N LEU A 210 36.43 -25.67 -32.47
CA LEU A 210 35.35 -24.86 -33.02
C LEU A 210 34.39 -24.38 -31.93
N GLU A 211 34.09 -25.23 -30.94
CA GLU A 211 33.25 -24.85 -29.80
C GLU A 211 33.94 -23.80 -28.92
N ALA A 212 35.23 -23.99 -28.61
CA ALA A 212 36.02 -22.99 -27.90
C ALA A 212 36.10 -21.65 -28.66
N LEU A 213 36.23 -21.71 -29.98
CA LEU A 213 36.20 -20.53 -30.85
C LEU A 213 34.82 -19.84 -30.81
N ARG A 214 33.73 -20.61 -30.86
CA ARG A 214 32.36 -20.10 -30.77
C ARG A 214 32.11 -19.37 -29.44
N GLU A 215 32.56 -19.95 -28.33
CA GLU A 215 32.47 -19.31 -27.01
C GLU A 215 33.28 -18.01 -26.94
N ARG A 216 34.51 -18.01 -27.48
CA ARG A 216 35.38 -16.82 -27.55
C ARG A 216 34.74 -15.69 -28.36
N VAL A 217 34.16 -16.02 -29.52
CA VAL A 217 33.45 -15.05 -30.36
C VAL A 217 32.22 -14.51 -29.62
N ALA A 218 31.43 -15.39 -28.99
CA ALA A 218 30.27 -14.97 -28.21
C ALA A 218 30.64 -14.04 -27.04
N ALA A 219 31.74 -14.32 -26.33
CA ALA A 219 32.25 -13.47 -25.27
C ALA A 219 32.67 -12.09 -25.80
N THR A 220 33.33 -12.06 -26.96
CA THR A 220 33.78 -10.82 -27.62
C THR A 220 32.60 -9.97 -28.08
N ILE A 221 31.58 -10.58 -28.69
CA ILE A 221 30.33 -9.90 -29.09
C ILE A 221 29.66 -9.30 -27.84
N ARG A 222 29.47 -10.09 -26.77
CA ARG A 222 28.87 -9.62 -25.52
C ARG A 222 29.65 -8.46 -24.89
N SER A 223 30.97 -8.53 -24.84
CA SER A 223 31.79 -7.43 -24.30
C SER A 223 31.75 -6.17 -25.16
N THR A 224 31.48 -6.31 -26.47
CA THR A 224 31.44 -5.17 -27.41
C THR A 224 30.10 -4.45 -27.38
N HIS A 225 28.99 -5.17 -27.18
CA HIS A 225 27.64 -4.60 -27.02
C HIS A 225 27.44 -3.79 -25.72
N GLY A 226 28.26 -4.03 -24.69
CA GLY A 226 28.11 -3.38 -23.38
C GLY A 226 27.11 -4.10 -22.48
N GLU A 227 26.63 -3.44 -21.42
CA GLU A 227 25.61 -3.98 -20.53
C GLU A 227 24.29 -4.15 -21.29
N ILE A 228 23.98 -5.39 -21.69
CA ILE A 228 22.68 -5.74 -22.27
C ILE A 228 21.62 -5.43 -21.21
N GLU A 229 20.57 -4.70 -21.59
CA GLU A 229 19.37 -4.54 -20.77
C GLU A 229 18.84 -5.92 -20.38
N ARG A 230 19.08 -6.33 -19.13
CA ARG A 230 18.69 -7.64 -18.59
C ARG A 230 17.17 -7.82 -18.51
N GLU A 231 16.42 -6.75 -18.75
CA GLU A 231 14.97 -6.72 -18.62
C GLU A 231 14.33 -7.29 -19.90
N LEU A 232 13.86 -8.54 -19.82
CA LEU A 232 13.22 -9.28 -20.91
C LEU A 232 11.93 -8.62 -21.47
N SER A 233 11.41 -7.58 -20.80
CA SER A 233 10.44 -6.68 -21.41
C SER A 233 10.64 -5.25 -20.92
N PRO A 234 10.58 -4.24 -21.81
CA PRO A 234 10.68 -2.82 -21.42
C PRO A 234 9.55 -2.38 -20.47
N HIS A 235 8.48 -3.19 -20.37
CA HIS A 235 7.28 -2.95 -19.58
C HIS A 235 7.00 -4.10 -18.60
N TRP A 236 8.05 -4.78 -18.09
CA TRP A 236 7.89 -5.91 -17.16
C TRP A 236 7.15 -5.55 -15.88
N ARG A 237 7.21 -4.26 -15.51
CA ARG A 237 6.33 -3.70 -14.49
C ARG A 237 4.93 -3.66 -15.07
N GLY A 238 4.19 -4.75 -14.85
CA GLY A 238 2.77 -4.83 -15.19
C GLY A 238 2.05 -3.58 -14.75
N LEU A 239 1.05 -3.16 -15.53
CA LEU A 239 0.15 -2.04 -15.22
C LEU A 239 -0.10 -2.06 -13.72
N VAL A 240 0.50 -1.09 -13.03
CA VAL A 240 0.20 -0.85 -11.62
C VAL A 240 -1.22 -0.33 -11.69
N VAL A 241 -2.18 -1.26 -11.69
CA VAL A 241 -3.57 -0.94 -11.37
C VAL A 241 -3.39 -0.20 -10.07
N ALA A 242 -3.63 1.11 -10.09
CA ALA A 242 -3.70 1.90 -8.90
C ALA A 242 -4.88 1.31 -8.13
N ARG A 243 -4.64 0.21 -7.40
CA ARG A 243 -5.52 -0.30 -6.37
C ARG A 243 -5.67 0.90 -5.47
N ASP A 244 -6.85 1.51 -5.52
CA ASP A 244 -7.21 2.73 -4.80
C ASP A 244 -6.47 2.75 -3.46
N ARG A 245 -5.34 3.45 -3.41
CA ARG A 245 -4.45 3.43 -2.22
C ARG A 245 -5.24 3.84 -0.99
N LEU A 246 -6.23 4.72 -1.17
CA LEU A 246 -7.16 5.12 -0.12
C LEU A 246 -7.89 3.94 0.53
N ARG A 247 -8.38 2.94 -0.22
CA ARG A 247 -9.10 1.78 0.36
C ARG A 247 -8.19 0.82 1.13
N GLN A 248 -6.88 0.84 0.88
CA GLN A 248 -5.91 0.07 1.66
C GLN A 248 -5.40 0.82 2.90
N PHE A 249 -5.35 2.16 2.87
CA PHE A 249 -4.85 2.97 4.00
C PHE A 249 -5.94 3.48 4.95
N LEU A 250 -7.21 3.52 4.52
CA LEU A 250 -8.34 3.91 5.37
C LEU A 250 -9.29 2.73 5.53
N PRO A 251 -9.05 1.85 6.51
CA PRO A 251 -10.03 0.86 6.92
C PRO A 251 -11.40 1.52 7.14
N PRO A 252 -12.52 0.83 6.82
CA PRO A 252 -13.86 1.42 6.93
C PRO A 252 -14.19 1.90 8.36
N TRP A 253 -13.57 1.32 9.39
CA TRP A 253 -13.73 1.77 10.77
C TRP A 253 -13.21 3.20 11.00
N VAL A 254 -12.21 3.66 10.23
CA VAL A 254 -11.66 5.02 10.36
C VAL A 254 -12.67 6.05 9.90
N ALA A 255 -13.38 5.80 8.79
CA ALA A 255 -14.43 6.68 8.30
C ALA A 255 -15.60 6.78 9.31
N VAL A 256 -15.99 5.65 9.90
CA VAL A 256 -16.99 5.61 10.98
C VAL A 256 -16.52 6.38 12.21
N ALA A 257 -15.26 6.22 12.61
CA ALA A 257 -14.70 6.93 13.76
C ALA A 257 -14.64 8.45 13.55
N ILE A 258 -14.23 8.90 12.35
CA ILE A 258 -14.23 10.32 11.99
C ILE A 258 -15.67 10.88 11.99
N GLY A 259 -16.63 10.14 11.41
CA GLY A 259 -18.04 10.52 11.41
C GLY A 259 -18.60 10.66 12.83
N ALA A 260 -18.31 9.70 13.71
CA ALA A 260 -18.72 9.75 15.12
C ALA A 260 -18.07 10.94 15.86
N ALA A 261 -16.79 11.21 15.63
CA ALA A 261 -16.09 12.34 16.22
C ALA A 261 -16.68 13.69 15.79
N LEU A 262 -17.03 13.84 14.49
CA LEU A 262 -17.69 15.03 13.98
C LEU A 262 -19.08 15.24 14.58
N LEU A 263 -19.87 14.17 14.72
CA LEU A 263 -21.19 14.23 15.36
C LEU A 263 -21.09 14.62 16.84
N LEU A 264 -20.10 14.08 17.57
CA LEU A 264 -19.85 14.46 18.96
C LEU A 264 -19.40 15.92 19.09
N ALA A 265 -18.51 16.39 18.21
CA ALA A 265 -18.08 17.78 18.18
C ALA A 265 -19.24 18.74 17.87
N LEU A 266 -20.11 18.36 16.91
CA LEU A 266 -21.32 19.12 16.59
C LEU A 266 -22.27 19.17 17.78
N LEU A 267 -22.55 18.03 18.42
CA LEU A 267 -23.43 17.97 19.59
C LEU A 267 -22.87 18.80 20.75
N PHE A 268 -21.55 18.74 20.98
CA PHE A 268 -20.88 19.57 21.98
C PHE A 268 -21.02 21.07 21.66
N GLY A 269 -20.76 21.47 20.41
CA GLY A 269 -20.95 22.84 19.97
C GLY A 269 -22.40 23.33 20.13
N MET A 270 -23.39 22.51 19.77
CA MET A 270 -24.80 22.83 19.97
C MET A 270 -25.17 22.98 21.46
N ARG A 271 -24.63 22.13 22.34
CA ARG A 271 -24.85 22.23 23.79
C ARG A 271 -24.28 23.53 24.36
N LEU A 272 -23.07 23.92 23.95
CA LEU A 272 -22.45 25.18 24.36
C LEU A 272 -23.24 26.38 23.85
N LYS A 273 -23.65 26.37 22.58
CA LYS A 273 -24.44 27.45 21.99
C LYS A 273 -25.79 27.61 22.70
N LEU A 274 -26.50 26.50 22.94
CA LEU A 274 -27.78 26.51 23.65
C LEU A 274 -27.62 27.06 25.07
N ALA A 275 -26.57 26.67 25.79
CA ALA A 275 -26.31 27.17 27.14
C ALA A 275 -26.00 28.67 27.15
N ALA A 276 -25.20 29.15 26.19
CA ALA A 276 -24.89 30.56 26.03
C ALA A 276 -26.13 31.41 25.72
N GLU A 277 -27.07 30.89 24.92
CA GLU A 277 -28.34 31.55 24.61
C GLU A 277 -29.35 31.49 25.76
N ALA A 278 -29.34 30.41 26.56
CA ALA A 278 -30.27 30.22 27.67
C ALA A 278 -29.93 31.09 28.89
N GLU A 279 -28.65 31.25 29.23
CA GLU A 279 -28.21 32.02 30.41
C GLU A 279 -28.82 33.45 30.50
N PRO A 280 -28.83 34.29 29.44
CA PRO A 280 -29.45 35.62 29.53
C PRO A 280 -30.97 35.56 29.71
N VAL A 281 -31.65 34.56 29.13
CA VAL A 281 -33.10 34.37 29.31
C VAL A 281 -33.41 34.03 30.77
N PHE A 282 -32.62 33.14 31.39
CA PHE A 282 -32.76 32.84 32.82
C PHE A 282 -32.47 34.06 33.69
N LYS A 283 -31.42 34.83 33.39
CA LYS A 283 -31.14 36.09 34.10
C LYS A 283 -32.31 37.07 34.01
N ASN A 284 -32.94 37.20 32.84
CA ASN A 284 -34.10 38.06 32.65
C ASN A 284 -35.35 37.55 33.38
N LEU A 285 -35.60 36.23 33.37
CA LEU A 285 -36.69 35.61 34.14
C LEU A 285 -36.52 35.84 35.65
N HIS A 286 -35.29 35.75 36.16
CA HIS A 286 -35.02 36.06 37.56
C HIS A 286 -35.11 37.56 37.86
N ALA A 287 -34.71 38.44 36.93
CA ALA A 287 -34.92 39.89 37.08
C ALA A 287 -36.41 40.28 37.08
N LEU A 288 -37.28 39.46 36.48
CA LEU A 288 -38.74 39.57 36.57
C LEU A 288 -39.31 39.07 37.91
N GLY A 289 -38.47 38.56 38.82
CA GLY A 289 -38.84 37.95 40.10
C GLY A 289 -39.56 38.86 41.09
N ASP A 290 -39.66 40.15 40.81
CA ASP A 290 -40.51 41.10 41.53
C ASP A 290 -41.55 41.73 40.58
N VAL A 291 -42.39 40.92 39.93
CA VAL A 291 -43.68 41.47 39.49
C VAL A 291 -44.43 41.82 40.78
N PRO A 292 -44.75 43.09 41.07
CA PRO A 292 -45.60 43.41 42.20
C PRO A 292 -46.91 42.68 41.95
N VAL A 293 -47.15 41.61 42.71
CA VAL A 293 -48.46 41.01 42.82
C VAL A 293 -49.36 42.17 43.23
N GLN A 294 -50.24 42.60 42.32
CA GLN A 294 -51.31 43.54 42.62
C GLN A 294 -51.92 43.07 43.93
N THR A 295 -51.69 43.82 45.01
CA THR A 295 -52.19 43.50 46.33
C THR A 295 -53.71 43.54 46.23
N ILE A 296 -54.32 42.37 46.05
CA ILE A 296 -55.74 42.23 46.32
C ILE A 296 -55.85 42.53 47.81
N ASP A 297 -56.61 43.58 48.17
CA ASP A 297 -56.92 43.95 49.55
C ASP A 297 -57.51 42.74 50.29
N ARG A 298 -56.65 41.91 50.86
CA ARG A 298 -57.04 40.88 51.82
C ARG A 298 -57.23 41.59 53.15
N PRO A 299 -58.37 41.40 53.83
CA PRO A 299 -58.56 41.92 55.17
C PRO A 299 -57.41 41.42 56.07
N PRO A 300 -56.90 42.24 57.02
CA PRO A 300 -55.75 41.90 57.83
C PRO A 300 -56.03 40.60 58.60
N GLN A 301 -55.47 39.49 58.14
CA GLN A 301 -55.46 38.25 58.89
C GLN A 301 -54.55 38.47 60.10
N GLN A 302 -55.10 38.31 61.30
CA GLN A 302 -54.33 38.30 62.54
C GLN A 302 -53.16 37.31 62.39
N PRO A 303 -51.94 37.67 62.84
CA PRO A 303 -50.78 36.81 62.69
C PRO A 303 -51.07 35.48 63.37
N LYS A 304 -51.23 34.42 62.56
CA LYS A 304 -51.16 33.05 63.05
C LYS A 304 -49.79 32.94 63.71
N ILE A 305 -49.73 32.55 64.98
CA ILE A 305 -48.46 32.37 65.68
C ILE A 305 -47.72 31.26 64.96
N VAL A 306 -46.85 31.63 64.03
CA VAL A 306 -46.05 30.67 63.29
C VAL A 306 -44.93 30.22 64.22
N GLU A 307 -44.82 28.91 64.45
CA GLU A 307 -43.67 28.34 65.14
C GLU A 307 -42.41 28.76 64.40
N ARG A 308 -41.60 29.60 65.04
CA ARG A 308 -40.43 30.21 64.41
C ARG A 308 -39.38 29.12 64.17
N PRO A 309 -39.00 28.79 62.93
CA PRO A 309 -37.86 27.94 62.70
C PRO A 309 -36.63 28.67 63.25
N ARG A 310 -36.09 28.22 64.39
CA ARG A 310 -34.88 28.79 65.00
C ARG A 310 -33.74 27.79 64.86
N LEU A 311 -33.08 27.80 63.70
CA LEU A 311 -31.99 26.87 63.43
C LEU A 311 -30.68 27.33 64.09
N ALA A 312 -30.54 28.62 64.42
CA ALA A 312 -29.32 29.16 65.01
C ALA A 312 -28.96 28.50 66.35
N GLY A 313 -29.96 28.10 67.14
CA GLY A 313 -29.74 27.40 68.41
C GLY A 313 -29.24 25.97 68.24
N PHE A 314 -29.66 25.27 67.17
CA PHE A 314 -29.26 23.89 66.91
C PHE A 314 -27.88 23.79 66.24
N LEU A 315 -27.44 24.85 65.57
CA LEU A 315 -26.17 24.94 64.82
C LEU A 315 -25.14 25.87 65.50
N ALA A 316 -25.28 26.12 66.80
CA ALA A 316 -24.47 27.09 67.53
C ALA A 316 -22.96 26.77 67.51
N ASP A 317 -22.61 25.48 67.51
CA ASP A 317 -21.20 25.03 67.47
C ASP A 317 -20.59 25.24 66.08
N GLU A 318 -21.38 25.00 65.02
CA GLU A 318 -20.97 25.18 63.63
C GLU A 318 -20.85 26.66 63.26
N ILE A 319 -21.71 27.52 63.82
CA ILE A 319 -21.60 28.98 63.72
C ILE A 319 -20.32 29.46 64.41
N ARG A 320 -20.02 28.97 65.61
CA ARG A 320 -18.78 29.32 66.34
C ARG A 320 -17.52 28.89 65.56
N GLN A 321 -17.60 27.78 64.84
CA GLN A 321 -16.53 27.27 63.97
C GLN A 321 -16.46 27.96 62.60
N GLN A 322 -17.31 28.96 62.33
CA GLN A 322 -17.40 29.67 61.05
C GLN A 322 -17.66 28.76 59.82
N LYS A 323 -18.27 27.59 60.04
CA LYS A 323 -18.62 26.64 58.98
C LYS A 323 -19.93 27.01 58.29
N VAL A 324 -20.85 27.64 59.03
CA VAL A 324 -22.15 28.12 58.53
C VAL A 324 -22.46 29.49 59.11
N ALA A 325 -23.26 30.27 58.39
CA ALA A 325 -23.95 31.44 58.93
C ALA A 325 -25.45 31.15 58.97
N VAL A 326 -26.13 31.56 60.04
CA VAL A 326 -27.58 31.36 60.18
C VAL A 326 -28.25 32.69 60.48
N GLU A 327 -29.24 33.03 59.67
CA GLU A 327 -30.10 34.19 59.86
C GLU A 327 -31.54 33.73 60.11
N ASP A 328 -32.00 33.90 61.36
CA ASP A 328 -33.36 33.57 61.77
C ASP A 328 -34.25 34.82 61.61
N ALA A 329 -35.13 34.82 60.59
CA ALA A 329 -36.15 35.82 60.37
C ALA A 329 -37.50 35.39 60.97
N VAL A 330 -38.53 36.25 60.85
CA VAL A 330 -39.87 35.99 61.42
C VAL A 330 -40.59 34.87 60.68
N ASP A 331 -40.39 34.81 59.36
CA ASP A 331 -41.08 33.97 58.38
C ASP A 331 -40.21 32.83 57.82
N ARG A 332 -38.89 32.86 58.06
CA ARG A 332 -37.92 31.86 57.57
C ARG A 332 -36.63 31.82 58.38
N SER A 333 -35.89 30.72 58.29
CA SER A 333 -34.51 30.60 58.76
C SER A 333 -33.61 30.26 57.58
N VAL A 334 -32.56 31.04 57.35
CA VAL A 334 -31.63 30.85 56.23
C VAL A 334 -30.28 30.39 56.76
N VAL A 335 -29.85 29.20 56.35
CA VAL A 335 -28.52 28.66 56.63
C VAL A 335 -27.64 28.83 55.39
N THR A 336 -26.60 29.66 55.48
CA THR A 336 -25.67 29.92 54.38
C THR A 336 -24.37 29.15 54.58
N ILE A 337 -23.96 28.41 53.55
CA ILE A 337 -22.72 27.64 53.50
C ILE A 337 -21.87 28.16 52.33
N ARG A 338 -20.58 28.42 52.58
CA ARG A 338 -19.65 28.84 51.52
C ARG A 338 -19.38 27.67 50.56
N GLY A 339 -19.53 27.92 49.27
CA GLY A 339 -19.45 26.93 48.21
C GLY A 339 -18.04 26.37 48.01
N ASP A 340 -16.99 27.15 48.28
CA ASP A 340 -15.59 26.69 48.17
C ASP A 340 -15.21 25.64 49.21
N GLN A 341 -15.93 25.64 50.33
CA GLN A 341 -15.77 24.66 51.38
C GLN A 341 -16.58 23.42 51.05
N LEU A 342 -17.80 23.60 50.52
CA LEU A 342 -18.72 22.51 50.26
C LEU A 342 -18.41 21.72 48.98
N PHE A 343 -17.83 22.36 47.97
CA PHE A 343 -17.55 21.75 46.67
C PHE A 343 -16.16 22.10 46.16
N ALA A 344 -15.54 21.17 45.44
CA ALA A 344 -14.37 21.50 44.62
C ALA A 344 -14.74 22.47 43.48
N SER A 345 -13.73 23.22 43.01
CA SER A 345 -13.88 24.14 41.88
C SER A 345 -14.47 23.43 40.65
N GLY A 346 -15.52 24.00 40.05
CA GLY A 346 -16.20 23.44 38.88
C GLY A 346 -16.95 22.12 39.11
N SER A 347 -17.17 21.71 40.37
CA SER A 347 -17.88 20.48 40.71
C SER A 347 -19.14 20.76 41.54
N ALA A 348 -20.12 19.86 41.44
CA ALA A 348 -21.27 19.79 42.36
C ALA A 348 -21.14 18.64 43.38
N THR A 349 -20.04 17.88 43.36
CA THR A 349 -19.79 16.82 44.35
C THR A 349 -19.41 17.44 45.69
N ILE A 350 -20.15 17.07 46.73
CA ILE A 350 -19.94 17.54 48.11
C ILE A 350 -18.63 16.95 48.66
N ALA A 351 -17.81 17.78 49.30
CA ALA A 351 -16.59 17.33 49.96
C ALA A 351 -16.90 16.44 51.18
N ASP A 352 -16.16 15.35 51.34
CA ASP A 352 -16.40 14.35 52.38
C ASP A 352 -16.36 14.95 53.80
N ASP A 353 -15.45 15.89 54.04
CA ASP A 353 -15.30 16.61 55.31
C ASP A 353 -16.55 17.42 55.71
N PHE A 354 -17.41 17.76 54.75
CA PHE A 354 -18.63 18.54 54.95
C PHE A 354 -19.90 17.68 54.98
N GLN A 355 -19.82 16.37 54.69
CA GLN A 355 -20.96 15.48 54.86
C GLN A 355 -21.50 15.46 56.31
N PRO A 356 -20.67 15.39 57.38
CA PRO A 356 -21.16 15.42 58.75
C PRO A 356 -21.95 16.69 59.08
N LEU A 357 -21.53 17.83 58.52
CA LEU A 357 -22.22 19.12 58.68
C LEU A 357 -23.62 19.07 58.06
N LEU A 358 -23.74 18.59 56.83
CA LEU A 358 -25.05 18.47 56.16
C LEU A 358 -25.99 17.51 56.91
N LEU A 359 -25.47 16.40 57.45
CA LEU A 359 -26.26 15.48 58.27
C LEU A 359 -26.75 16.13 59.56
N ARG A 360 -25.94 17.00 60.17
CA ARG A 360 -26.33 17.78 61.37
C ARG A 360 -27.40 18.82 61.04
N ILE A 361 -27.27 19.51 59.91
CA ILE A 361 -28.29 20.45 59.41
C ILE A 361 -29.60 19.70 59.14
N ALA A 362 -29.56 18.54 58.48
CA ALA A 362 -30.75 17.73 58.25
C ALA A 362 -31.46 17.30 59.55
N GLU A 363 -30.69 16.98 60.60
CA GLU A 363 -31.24 16.65 61.92
C GLU A 363 -31.93 17.86 62.58
N ALA A 364 -31.36 19.07 62.43
CA ALA A 364 -31.97 20.30 62.90
C ALA A 364 -33.27 20.62 62.13
N ILE A 365 -33.24 20.48 60.79
CA ILE A 365 -34.40 20.69 59.91
C ILE A 365 -35.54 19.72 60.26
N ARG A 366 -35.23 18.46 60.62
CA ARG A 366 -36.24 17.47 61.01
C ARG A 366 -37.06 17.90 62.24
N LYS A 367 -36.50 18.73 63.13
CA LYS A 367 -37.16 19.20 64.37
C LYS A 367 -38.07 20.41 64.12
N VAL A 368 -38.01 21.02 62.95
CA VAL A 368 -38.84 22.17 62.56
C VAL A 368 -39.77 21.79 61.41
N LYS A 369 -40.95 22.39 61.36
CA LYS A 369 -41.92 22.22 60.27
C LYS A 369 -41.72 23.28 59.19
N GLY A 370 -42.35 23.08 58.03
CA GLY A 370 -42.34 24.03 56.91
C GLY A 370 -41.49 23.60 55.70
N ASN A 371 -41.66 24.27 54.57
CA ASN A 371 -40.99 23.92 53.32
C ASN A 371 -39.50 24.34 53.37
N VAL A 372 -38.66 23.61 52.66
CA VAL A 372 -37.22 23.84 52.59
C VAL A 372 -36.82 24.11 51.15
N LEU A 373 -36.25 25.28 50.89
CA LEU A 373 -35.68 25.65 49.60
C LEU A 373 -34.16 25.68 49.71
N VAL A 374 -33.50 24.88 48.89
CA VAL A 374 -32.05 24.88 48.74
C VAL A 374 -31.70 25.69 47.50
N THR A 375 -31.03 26.81 47.69
CA THR A 375 -30.67 27.73 46.63
C THR A 375 -29.15 27.72 46.41
N GLY A 376 -28.74 27.40 45.19
CA GLY A 376 -27.33 27.41 44.79
C GLY A 376 -26.97 28.71 44.08
N HIS A 377 -25.85 29.33 44.47
CA HIS A 377 -25.31 30.53 43.82
C HIS A 377 -23.88 30.28 43.30
N SER A 378 -23.53 30.93 42.21
CA SER A 378 -22.18 30.99 41.65
C SER A 378 -21.64 32.42 41.62
N ASP A 379 -20.37 32.58 41.27
CA ASP A 379 -19.80 33.88 40.96
C ASP A 379 -19.98 34.24 39.48
N ASN A 380 -19.52 35.43 39.10
CA ASN A 380 -19.59 35.94 37.73
C ASN A 380 -18.52 35.32 36.79
N ARG A 381 -17.74 34.32 37.22
CA ARG A 381 -16.76 33.69 36.32
C ARG A 381 -17.46 32.63 35.49
N PRO A 382 -17.44 32.71 34.15
CA PRO A 382 -18.15 31.76 33.32
C PRO A 382 -17.52 30.36 33.42
N ILE A 383 -18.35 29.34 33.51
CA ILE A 383 -17.97 27.93 33.36
C ILE A 383 -18.48 27.37 32.03
N ALA A 384 -17.63 26.64 31.31
CA ALA A 384 -17.97 25.96 30.07
C ALA A 384 -17.24 24.62 30.02
N THR A 385 -17.81 23.60 30.68
CA THR A 385 -17.29 22.23 30.70
C THR A 385 -18.30 21.26 30.11
N LEU A 386 -17.87 20.03 29.79
CA LEU A 386 -18.77 18.98 29.27
C LEU A 386 -19.94 18.68 30.23
N ARG A 387 -19.67 18.68 31.54
CA ARG A 387 -20.68 18.40 32.57
C ARG A 387 -21.50 19.62 32.96
N TYR A 388 -20.86 20.79 33.03
CA TYR A 388 -21.47 22.05 33.43
C TYR A 388 -21.26 23.09 32.32
N PRO A 389 -22.24 23.22 31.39
CA PRO A 389 -22.12 24.13 30.25
C PRO A 389 -22.43 25.59 30.63
N SER A 390 -23.01 25.84 31.81
CA SER A 390 -23.23 27.19 32.33
C SER A 390 -23.22 27.23 33.86
N ASN A 391 -23.08 28.44 34.41
CA ASN A 391 -23.09 28.70 35.85
C ASN A 391 -24.45 28.38 36.49
N TRP A 392 -25.54 28.67 35.77
CA TRP A 392 -26.88 28.25 36.19
C TRP A 392 -26.95 26.73 36.41
N LYS A 393 -26.50 25.92 35.44
CA LYS A 393 -26.54 24.45 35.58
C LYS A 393 -25.66 23.95 36.73
N LEU A 394 -24.49 24.54 36.94
CA LEU A 394 -23.62 24.20 38.07
C LEU A 394 -24.30 24.52 39.40
N SER A 395 -24.91 25.70 39.51
CA SER A 395 -25.59 26.15 40.74
C SER A 395 -26.83 25.29 41.06
N GLN A 396 -27.62 24.93 40.04
CA GLN A 396 -28.76 24.03 40.17
C GLN A 396 -28.33 22.63 40.64
N ASP A 397 -27.26 22.08 40.06
CA ASP A 397 -26.78 20.74 40.45
C ASP A 397 -26.18 20.72 41.86
N ARG A 398 -25.52 21.81 42.28
CA ARG A 398 -25.05 21.98 43.66
C ARG A 398 -26.20 22.01 44.66
N ALA A 399 -27.25 22.78 44.35
CA ALA A 399 -28.45 22.84 45.17
C ALA A 399 -29.12 21.46 45.27
N GLN A 400 -29.23 20.76 44.13
CA GLN A 400 -29.81 19.42 44.07
C GLN A 400 -29.04 18.42 44.94
N GLN A 401 -27.71 18.40 44.85
CA GLN A 401 -26.87 17.48 45.64
C GLN A 401 -27.02 17.72 47.14
N VAL A 402 -27.06 18.97 47.57
CA VAL A 402 -27.29 19.30 48.99
C VAL A 402 -28.70 18.89 49.41
N MET A 403 -29.70 19.18 48.57
CA MET A 403 -31.08 18.78 48.81
C MET A 403 -31.21 17.27 48.99
N ASP A 404 -30.59 16.46 48.12
CA ASP A 404 -30.65 15.00 48.16
C ASP A 404 -30.10 14.46 49.50
N VAL A 405 -28.98 15.02 49.98
CA VAL A 405 -28.39 14.65 51.28
C VAL A 405 -29.32 15.02 52.45
N LEU A 406 -29.89 16.23 52.42
CA LEU A 406 -30.79 16.70 53.48
C LEU A 406 -32.12 15.94 53.50
N ALA A 407 -32.69 15.67 52.33
CA ALA A 407 -33.94 14.92 52.16
C ALA A 407 -33.78 13.46 52.64
N ALA A 408 -32.67 12.80 52.25
CA ALA A 408 -32.40 11.42 52.65
C ALA A 408 -32.29 11.25 54.17
N LYS A 409 -31.71 12.24 54.87
CA LYS A 409 -31.53 12.19 56.33
C LYS A 409 -32.74 12.68 57.13
N SER A 410 -33.51 13.63 56.58
CA SER A 410 -34.71 14.18 57.23
C SER A 410 -35.91 13.24 57.16
N GLY A 411 -35.99 12.39 56.12
CA GLY A 411 -37.07 11.43 55.90
C GLY A 411 -38.38 12.04 55.37
N GLN A 412 -38.34 13.29 54.90
CA GLN A 412 -39.50 14.05 54.38
C GLN A 412 -39.15 14.73 53.04
N PRO A 413 -38.83 13.97 51.98
CA PRO A 413 -38.33 14.51 50.71
C PRO A 413 -39.29 15.51 50.05
N GLU A 414 -40.60 15.36 50.26
CA GLU A 414 -41.65 16.22 49.72
C GLU A 414 -41.55 17.69 50.19
N ARG A 415 -40.86 17.95 51.30
CA ARG A 415 -40.65 19.31 51.82
C ARG A 415 -39.53 20.07 51.13
N PHE A 416 -38.69 19.39 50.35
CA PHE A 416 -37.46 19.96 49.82
C PHE A 416 -37.61 20.34 48.34
N ARG A 417 -37.11 21.53 48.00
CA ARG A 417 -36.95 21.99 46.61
C ARG A 417 -35.54 22.52 46.41
N ALA A 418 -35.01 22.38 45.20
CA ALA A 418 -33.70 22.88 44.83
C ALA A 418 -33.80 23.83 43.64
N GLU A 419 -33.15 24.99 43.72
CA GLU A 419 -33.04 25.95 42.63
C GLU A 419 -31.61 26.47 42.46
N GLY A 420 -31.20 26.69 41.21
CA GLY A 420 -29.96 27.37 40.87
C GLY A 420 -30.21 28.82 40.47
N ARG A 421 -29.53 29.77 41.12
CA ARG A 421 -29.64 31.21 40.83
C ARG A 421 -28.41 31.80 40.15
N SER A 422 -27.43 30.98 39.74
CA SER A 422 -26.22 31.47 39.06
C SER A 422 -25.58 32.65 39.83
N ASP A 423 -25.14 33.71 39.14
CA ASP A 423 -24.57 34.95 39.67
C ASP A 423 -25.59 36.10 39.86
N THR A 424 -26.91 35.82 39.84
CA THR A 424 -27.95 36.88 39.81
C THR A 424 -28.13 37.63 41.14
N GLU A 425 -27.75 37.02 42.26
CA GLU A 425 -27.91 37.58 43.61
C GLU A 425 -26.56 37.61 44.37
N PRO A 426 -25.66 38.53 44.02
CA PRO A 426 -24.38 38.68 44.70
C PRO A 426 -24.56 39.31 46.09
N VAL A 427 -23.97 38.68 47.11
CA VAL A 427 -23.93 39.20 48.49
C VAL A 427 -22.66 39.99 48.78
N ALA A 428 -21.67 39.95 47.88
CA ALA A 428 -20.42 40.69 47.95
C ALA A 428 -19.92 41.09 46.55
N SER A 429 -18.92 41.97 46.47
CA SER A 429 -18.32 42.39 45.18
C SER A 429 -17.67 41.20 44.46
N ASN A 430 -18.00 41.04 43.18
CA ASN A 430 -17.38 40.03 42.31
C ASN A 430 -15.95 40.38 41.87
N ASP A 431 -15.45 41.57 42.20
CA ASP A 431 -14.11 42.03 41.78
C ASP A 431 -13.00 41.40 42.62
N THR A 432 -13.30 41.11 43.89
CA THR A 432 -12.33 40.52 44.83
C THR A 432 -12.46 39.00 44.90
N ALA A 433 -11.35 38.31 45.19
CA ALA A 433 -11.38 36.85 45.37
C ALA A 433 -12.25 36.43 46.57
N ASP A 434 -12.20 37.18 47.67
CA ASP A 434 -13.03 36.96 48.86
C ASP A 434 -14.51 37.19 48.55
N GLY A 435 -14.87 38.27 47.85
CA GLY A 435 -16.26 38.53 47.48
C GLY A 435 -16.84 37.47 46.52
N ARG A 436 -16.05 36.99 45.55
CA ARG A 436 -16.46 35.84 44.72
C ARG A 436 -16.63 34.56 45.56
N SER A 437 -15.77 34.31 46.53
CA SER A 437 -15.90 33.17 47.46
C SER A 437 -17.20 33.22 48.26
N ARG A 438 -17.64 34.43 48.67
CA ARG A 438 -18.94 34.62 49.33
C ARG A 438 -20.13 34.44 48.39
N ASN A 439 -20.00 34.84 47.12
CA ASN A 439 -21.06 34.68 46.12
C ASN A 439 -21.23 33.22 45.69
N ARG A 440 -20.15 32.42 45.66
CA ARG A 440 -20.23 30.96 45.55
C ARG A 440 -20.73 30.39 46.87
N ARG A 441 -22.04 30.22 47.03
CA ARG A 441 -22.66 29.74 48.27
C ARG A 441 -23.88 28.87 48.00
N VAL A 442 -24.29 28.11 49.03
CA VAL A 442 -25.57 27.43 49.06
C VAL A 442 -26.33 27.96 50.27
N GLU A 443 -27.58 28.35 50.04
CA GLU A 443 -28.52 28.78 51.07
C GLU A 443 -29.57 27.69 51.26
N ILE A 444 -29.86 27.37 52.52
CA ILE A 444 -30.92 26.44 52.89
C ILE A 444 -31.94 27.25 53.68
N THR A 445 -33.05 27.57 53.03
CA THR A 445 -34.12 28.38 53.59
C THR A 445 -35.22 27.47 54.08
N VAL A 446 -35.50 27.50 55.38
CA VAL A 446 -36.64 26.82 55.99
C VAL A 446 -37.74 27.85 56.26
N PHE A 447 -38.84 27.75 55.54
CA PHE A 447 -39.99 28.62 55.71
C PHE A 447 -40.81 28.21 56.93
N ALA A 448 -41.43 29.19 57.58
CA ALA A 448 -42.32 28.95 58.70
C ALA A 448 -43.65 28.31 58.21
N GLU A 449 -44.29 27.48 59.03
CA GLU A 449 -45.47 26.69 58.63
C GLU A 449 -46.64 27.58 58.15
N GLY A 450 -47.05 27.44 56.89
CA GLY A 450 -48.16 28.19 56.27
C GLY A 450 -47.74 29.43 55.47
N VAL A 451 -46.43 29.67 55.32
CA VAL A 451 -45.88 30.59 54.31
C VAL A 451 -45.48 29.74 53.09
N GLU A 452 -46.16 29.92 51.96
CA GLU A 452 -45.82 29.29 50.67
C GLU A 452 -44.84 30.13 49.85
#